data_AF-S3DAZ4-F1
#
_entry.id   AF-S3DAZ4-F1
#
_cell.length_a   1.000
_cell.length_b   1.000
_cell.length_c   1.000
_cell.angle_alpha   90.00
_cell.angle_beta   90.00
_cell.angle_gamma   90.00
#
_symmetry.space_group_name_H-M   'P 1'
#
loop_
_entity.id
_entity.type
_entity.pdbx_description
1 polymer ?
#
loop_
_entity_poly.entity_id
_entity_poly.type
_entity_poly.pdbx_seq_one_letter_code
_entity_poly.pdbx_strand_id
1 'polypeptide(L)'
;MKELGIRRKAFQDTGNAVHSSALQEVEQEKEVAFEVETIREVQKQEHYSPLTFRGLHRDIAVFINTGRLTADSAGYEQWFMALRHTTLGQKHGIRSEAMTSKLYVSAEFARTLSFPLARLADNFQGTSKEAEHLFPLICDAKRPTTHLLTYAASVTRKMLHFNKLDYFAVPNLPPGWEAPTWLTVELGFFAGRLYFEYNEYNNINQYLGS
;
A
#
# COMPACT_ATOMS: atom_id res chain seq x y z
N MET A 1 -35.92 30.04 -42.41
CA MET A 1 -36.77 29.06 -41.68
C MET A 1 -37.19 27.81 -42.49
N LYS A 2 -36.86 27.66 -43.78
CA LYS A 2 -37.29 26.47 -44.56
C LYS A 2 -36.25 25.33 -44.66
N GLU A 3 -35.03 25.53 -44.18
CA GLU A 3 -33.94 24.56 -44.35
C GLU A 3 -33.75 23.58 -43.18
N LEU A 4 -34.34 23.87 -42.02
CA LEU A 4 -34.29 22.99 -40.84
C LEU A 4 -35.36 21.87 -40.88
N GLY A 5 -36.41 22.04 -41.68
CA GLY A 5 -37.50 21.06 -41.81
C GLY A 5 -37.16 19.86 -42.71
N ILE A 6 -36.22 20.04 -43.65
CA ILE A 6 -35.84 18.99 -44.61
C ILE A 6 -34.83 18.02 -44.01
N ARG A 7 -33.88 18.51 -43.19
CA ARG A 7 -32.90 17.65 -42.49
C ARG A 7 -33.52 16.77 -41.39
N ARG A 8 -34.65 17.17 -40.82
CA ARG A 8 -35.37 16.35 -39.82
C ARG A 8 -36.10 15.15 -40.43
N LYS A 9 -36.36 15.16 -41.74
CA LYS A 9 -37.06 14.06 -42.44
C LYS A 9 -36.11 12.97 -42.96
N ALA A 10 -34.80 13.21 -42.93
CA ALA A 10 -33.77 12.24 -43.33
C ALA A 10 -33.18 11.46 -42.14
N PHE A 11 -33.46 11.85 -40.91
CA PHE A 11 -33.08 11.08 -39.73
C PHE A 11 -34.20 10.08 -39.40
N GLN A 12 -34.32 9.05 -40.25
CA GLN A 12 -34.99 7.82 -39.84
C GLN A 12 -34.03 7.15 -38.86
N ASP A 13 -34.42 7.17 -37.59
CA ASP A 13 -33.78 6.43 -36.51
C ASP A 13 -34.00 4.93 -36.79
N THR A 14 -33.14 4.36 -37.64
CA THR A 14 -32.99 2.91 -37.75
C THR A 14 -32.65 2.43 -36.36
N GLY A 15 -33.55 1.64 -35.73
CA GLY A 15 -33.55 1.25 -34.31
C GLY A 15 -32.29 0.59 -33.75
N ASN A 16 -31.17 0.57 -34.47
CA ASN A 16 -29.84 0.23 -33.97
C ASN A 16 -29.32 1.19 -32.88
N ALA A 17 -29.65 2.49 -32.92
CA ALA A 17 -29.17 3.44 -31.89
C ALA A 17 -29.81 3.18 -30.53
N VAL A 18 -31.12 2.84 -30.52
CA VAL A 18 -31.85 2.48 -29.31
C VAL A 18 -31.36 1.14 -28.76
N HIS A 19 -31.02 0.19 -29.62
CA HIS A 19 -30.45 -1.09 -29.18
C HIS A 19 -29.04 -0.94 -28.60
N SER A 20 -28.18 -0.08 -29.16
CA SER A 20 -26.83 0.10 -28.60
C SER A 20 -26.86 0.80 -27.24
N SER A 21 -27.74 1.80 -27.04
CA SER A 21 -27.89 2.47 -25.74
C SER A 21 -28.51 1.54 -24.71
N ALA A 22 -29.57 0.78 -25.07
CA ALA A 22 -30.19 -0.17 -24.16
C ALA A 22 -29.26 -1.35 -23.82
N LEU A 23 -28.46 -1.83 -24.78
CA LEU A 23 -27.45 -2.87 -24.51
C LEU A 23 -26.30 -2.31 -23.66
N GLN A 24 -25.88 -1.06 -23.86
CA GLN A 24 -24.84 -0.41 -23.08
C GLN A 24 -25.31 -0.07 -21.64
N GLU A 25 -26.57 0.32 -21.47
CA GLU A 25 -27.22 0.45 -20.16
C GLU A 25 -27.33 -0.91 -19.46
N VAL A 26 -27.70 -1.97 -20.18
CA VAL A 26 -27.79 -3.33 -19.62
C VAL A 26 -26.41 -3.91 -19.30
N GLU A 27 -25.37 -3.60 -20.07
CA GLU A 27 -23.98 -3.96 -19.75
C GLU A 27 -23.46 -3.17 -18.54
N GLN A 28 -23.82 -1.89 -18.40
CA GLN A 28 -23.52 -1.12 -17.17
C GLN A 28 -24.27 -1.65 -15.95
N GLU A 29 -25.55 -1.97 -16.08
CA GLU A 29 -26.32 -2.60 -14.99
C GLU A 29 -25.77 -3.98 -14.64
N LYS A 30 -25.22 -4.74 -15.61
CA LYS A 30 -24.57 -6.03 -15.35
C LYS A 30 -23.18 -5.89 -14.74
N GLU A 31 -22.36 -4.92 -15.14
CA GLU A 31 -21.07 -4.64 -14.48
C GLU A 31 -21.29 -4.15 -13.03
N VAL A 32 -22.29 -3.27 -12.81
CA VAL A 32 -22.69 -2.80 -11.47
C VAL A 32 -23.31 -3.93 -10.65
N ALA A 33 -24.13 -4.79 -11.24
CA ALA A 33 -24.70 -5.95 -10.55
C ALA A 33 -23.61 -6.96 -10.19
N PHE A 34 -22.59 -7.18 -11.03
CA PHE A 34 -21.48 -8.09 -10.71
C PHE A 34 -20.57 -7.53 -9.60
N GLU A 35 -20.34 -6.21 -9.57
CA GLU A 35 -19.69 -5.54 -8.43
C GLU A 35 -20.53 -5.66 -7.15
N VAL A 36 -21.85 -5.48 -7.20
CA VAL A 36 -22.75 -5.54 -6.03
C VAL A 36 -23.01 -6.95 -5.53
N GLU A 37 -23.05 -7.95 -6.42
CA GLU A 37 -23.27 -9.36 -6.07
C GLU A 37 -22.02 -9.98 -5.43
N THR A 38 -20.82 -9.47 -5.77
CA THR A 38 -19.57 -9.81 -5.07
C THR A 38 -19.51 -9.22 -3.65
N ILE A 39 -20.28 -8.17 -3.34
CA ILE A 39 -20.30 -7.51 -2.01
C ILE A 39 -21.31 -8.19 -1.05
N ARG A 40 -22.13 -9.14 -1.53
CA ARG A 40 -23.17 -9.80 -0.72
C ARG A 40 -22.80 -11.17 -0.18
N GLU A 41 -21.53 -11.51 -0.10
CA GLU A 41 -21.13 -12.44 0.96
C GLU A 41 -21.29 -11.70 2.29
N VAL A 42 -22.32 -12.08 3.05
CA VAL A 42 -22.44 -11.68 4.45
C VAL A 42 -21.24 -12.28 5.18
N GLN A 43 -20.12 -11.56 5.15
CA GLN A 43 -18.97 -11.87 5.97
C GLN A 43 -19.44 -11.73 7.40
N LYS A 44 -19.69 -12.88 8.04
CA LYS A 44 -20.08 -12.95 9.45
C LYS A 44 -19.01 -12.20 10.22
N GLN A 45 -19.35 -11.01 10.71
CA GLN A 45 -18.45 -10.17 11.47
C GLN A 45 -18.06 -10.94 12.73
N GLU A 46 -16.92 -11.61 12.68
CA GLU A 46 -16.34 -12.23 13.86
C GLU A 46 -15.85 -11.07 14.73
N HIS A 47 -16.52 -10.86 15.87
CA HIS A 47 -16.09 -9.88 16.86
C HIS A 47 -14.76 -10.34 17.45
N TYR A 48 -13.65 -9.78 16.96
CA TYR A 48 -12.32 -10.04 17.48
C TYR A 48 -11.91 -8.97 18.49
N SER A 49 -11.29 -9.40 19.59
CA SER A 49 -10.64 -8.49 20.53
C SER A 49 -9.46 -7.82 19.84
N PRO A 50 -9.44 -6.47 19.71
CA PRO A 50 -8.33 -5.77 19.09
C PRO A 50 -7.03 -6.01 19.88
N LEU A 51 -5.93 -6.17 19.15
CA LEU A 51 -4.61 -6.25 19.77
C LEU A 51 -4.34 -4.96 20.56
N THR A 52 -4.08 -5.09 21.85
CA THR A 52 -3.71 -3.93 22.67
C THR A 52 -2.35 -3.39 22.21
N PHE A 53 -2.28 -2.09 21.94
CA PHE A 53 -1.03 -1.42 21.63
C PHE A 53 -0.17 -1.37 22.89
N ARG A 54 1.07 -1.89 22.81
CA ARG A 54 1.97 -1.99 23.97
C ARG A 54 2.73 -0.71 24.28
N GLY A 55 2.55 0.33 23.47
CA GLY A 55 3.34 1.55 23.52
C GLY A 55 4.48 1.55 22.52
N LEU A 56 5.04 2.74 22.29
CA LEU A 56 6.18 2.94 21.41
C LEU A 56 7.46 2.39 22.06
N HIS A 57 8.21 1.55 21.34
CA HIS A 57 9.47 1.02 21.84
C HIS A 57 10.52 2.11 22.01
N ARG A 58 11.30 2.05 23.09
CA ARG A 58 12.34 3.06 23.42
C ARG A 58 13.35 3.25 22.29
N ASP A 59 13.82 2.17 21.67
CA ASP A 59 14.81 2.27 20.58
C ASP A 59 14.25 2.91 19.31
N ILE A 60 12.94 2.84 19.06
CA ILE A 60 12.31 3.56 17.96
C ILE A 60 12.30 5.06 18.28
N ALA A 61 11.99 5.44 19.52
CA ALA A 61 12.08 6.84 19.96
C ALA A 61 13.53 7.37 19.90
N VAL A 62 14.54 6.55 20.22
CA VAL A 62 15.96 6.91 20.05
C VAL A 62 16.29 7.10 18.57
N PHE A 63 15.81 6.21 17.70
CA PHE A 63 15.99 6.35 16.26
C PHE A 63 15.40 7.66 15.73
N ILE A 64 14.16 8.03 16.10
CA ILE A 64 13.55 9.30 15.68
C ILE A 64 14.41 10.51 16.07
N ASN A 65 14.93 10.50 17.30
CA ASN A 65 15.68 11.65 17.81
C ASN A 65 17.09 11.75 17.25
N THR A 66 17.71 10.62 16.89
CA THR A 66 19.14 10.55 16.55
C THR A 66 19.44 10.18 15.09
N GLY A 67 18.45 9.64 14.38
CA GLY A 67 18.60 9.06 13.04
C GLY A 67 19.39 7.75 13.02
N ARG A 68 19.65 7.14 14.18
CA ARG A 68 20.50 5.93 14.30
C ARG A 68 19.73 4.78 14.92
N LEU A 69 19.83 3.62 14.28
CA LEU A 69 19.31 2.37 14.84
C LEU A 69 20.25 1.87 15.95
N THR A 70 19.68 1.52 17.10
CA THR A 70 20.35 0.75 18.15
C THR A 70 20.64 -0.67 17.64
N ALA A 71 21.88 -1.14 17.80
CA ALA A 71 22.22 -2.54 17.52
C ALA A 71 21.48 -3.48 18.48
N ASP A 72 21.09 -4.66 18.00
CA ASP A 72 20.44 -5.72 18.80
C ASP A 72 19.16 -5.28 19.54
N SER A 73 18.45 -4.29 18.99
CA SER A 73 17.16 -3.82 19.49
C SER A 73 16.07 -4.89 19.32
N ALA A 74 15.28 -5.11 20.38
CA ALA A 74 14.05 -5.90 20.31
C ALA A 74 12.85 -5.11 19.75
N GLY A 75 13.04 -3.81 19.48
CA GLY A 75 11.97 -2.91 19.01
C GLY A 75 11.66 -3.02 17.53
N TYR A 76 12.55 -3.60 16.74
CA TYR A 76 12.38 -3.79 15.31
C TYR A 76 13.21 -4.96 14.82
N GLU A 77 12.80 -5.53 13.70
CA GLU A 77 13.52 -6.60 13.00
C GLU A 77 13.57 -6.30 11.51
N GLN A 78 14.46 -6.96 10.77
CA GLN A 78 14.48 -6.81 9.32
C GLN A 78 13.18 -7.37 8.72
N TRP A 79 12.62 -6.69 7.72
CA TRP A 79 11.29 -7.04 7.21
C TRP A 79 11.18 -8.48 6.68
N PHE A 80 12.27 -9.02 6.11
CA PHE A 80 12.30 -10.40 5.62
C PHE A 80 12.25 -11.42 6.76
N MET A 81 12.79 -11.09 7.96
CA MET A 81 12.63 -11.93 9.14
C MET A 81 11.16 -11.92 9.59
N ALA A 82 10.54 -10.74 9.65
CA ALA A 82 9.12 -10.60 9.92
C ALA A 82 8.25 -11.43 8.95
N LEU A 83 8.61 -11.46 7.65
CA LEU A 83 7.91 -12.29 6.67
C LEU A 83 7.95 -13.78 6.98
N ARG A 84 9.04 -14.31 7.55
CA ARG A 84 9.14 -15.74 7.90
C ARG A 84 8.11 -16.15 8.95
N HIS A 85 7.70 -15.22 9.80
CA HIS A 85 6.68 -15.45 10.81
C HIS A 85 5.26 -15.51 10.22
N THR A 86 5.06 -15.03 9.00
CA THR A 86 3.77 -15.12 8.30
C THR A 86 3.51 -16.53 7.76
N THR A 87 2.23 -16.86 7.55
CA THR A 87 1.82 -18.13 6.93
C THR A 87 2.45 -18.33 5.54
N LEU A 88 2.59 -17.24 4.77
CA LEU A 88 3.23 -17.26 3.45
C LEU A 88 4.72 -17.61 3.57
N GLY A 89 5.44 -16.95 4.49
CA GLY A 89 6.86 -17.22 4.71
C GLY A 89 7.14 -18.65 5.17
N GLN A 90 6.29 -19.19 6.05
CA GLN A 90 6.37 -20.59 6.50
C GLN A 90 6.10 -21.58 5.36
N LYS A 91 5.09 -21.30 4.52
CA LYS A 91 4.72 -22.17 3.39
C LYS A 91 5.82 -22.22 2.32
N HIS A 92 6.45 -21.09 2.03
CA HIS A 92 7.43 -20.97 0.94
C HIS A 92 8.89 -21.11 1.37
N GLY A 93 9.16 -21.38 2.66
CA GLY A 93 10.50 -21.70 3.16
C GLY A 93 11.51 -20.57 2.93
N ILE A 94 11.11 -19.31 3.18
CA ILE A 94 11.98 -18.14 2.98
C ILE A 94 13.27 -18.31 3.80
N ARG A 95 14.40 -18.44 3.10
CA ARG A 95 15.73 -18.62 3.69
C ARG A 95 16.32 -17.29 4.12
N SER A 96 16.87 -17.26 5.33
CA SER A 96 17.33 -16.04 6.00
C SER A 96 18.67 -15.53 5.48
N GLU A 97 19.44 -16.42 4.85
CA GLU A 97 20.83 -16.16 4.47
C GLU A 97 20.97 -15.52 3.07
N ALA A 98 19.87 -15.43 2.32
CA ALA A 98 19.91 -15.07 0.90
C ALA A 98 19.82 -13.56 0.64
N MET A 99 19.36 -12.74 1.60
CA MET A 99 19.10 -11.31 1.36
C MET A 99 19.44 -10.47 2.59
N THR A 100 20.48 -9.64 2.48
CA THR A 100 20.71 -8.55 3.43
C THR A 100 19.78 -7.39 3.08
N SER A 101 18.82 -7.07 3.95
CA SER A 101 17.92 -5.93 3.76
C SER A 101 18.31 -4.76 4.65
N LYS A 102 18.09 -3.55 4.13
CA LYS A 102 18.23 -2.29 4.88
C LYS A 102 16.91 -1.83 5.51
N LEU A 103 15.80 -2.46 5.15
CA LEU A 103 14.46 -2.15 5.63
C LEU A 103 14.12 -2.93 6.91
N TYR A 104 13.57 -2.21 7.89
CA TYR A 104 13.17 -2.73 9.18
C TYR A 104 11.68 -2.53 9.41
N VAL A 105 11.11 -3.39 10.23
CA VAL A 105 9.71 -3.40 10.64
C VAL A 105 9.68 -3.35 12.16
N SER A 106 8.79 -2.54 12.74
CA SER A 106 8.64 -2.46 14.18
C SER A 106 8.09 -3.76 14.76
N ALA A 107 8.44 -4.06 16.01
CA ALA A 107 7.95 -5.24 16.70
C ALA A 107 6.41 -5.24 16.82
N GLU A 108 5.78 -4.07 17.00
CA GLU A 108 4.31 -3.97 17.04
C GLU A 108 3.67 -4.27 15.67
N PHE A 109 4.29 -3.83 14.57
CA PHE A 109 3.82 -4.18 13.23
C PHE A 109 4.04 -5.66 12.92
N ALA A 110 5.23 -6.20 13.20
CA ALA A 110 5.52 -7.62 13.00
C ALA A 110 4.61 -8.54 13.83
N ARG A 111 4.28 -8.11 15.06
CA ARG A 111 3.29 -8.79 15.91
C ARG A 111 1.94 -8.83 15.23
N THR A 112 1.54 -7.77 14.53
CA THR A 112 0.31 -7.73 13.74
C THR A 112 0.35 -8.73 12.59
N LEU A 113 1.46 -8.79 11.83
CA LEU A 113 1.64 -9.75 10.74
C LEU A 113 1.61 -11.22 11.17
N SER A 114 1.95 -11.50 12.43
CA SER A 114 1.96 -12.87 12.99
C SER A 114 0.55 -13.41 13.25
N PHE A 115 -0.48 -12.57 13.19
CA PHE A 115 -1.87 -13.02 13.20
C PHE A 115 -2.35 -13.24 11.76
N PRO A 116 -3.09 -14.33 11.47
CA PRO A 116 -3.54 -14.65 10.12
C PRO A 116 -4.19 -13.44 9.43
N LEU A 117 -3.70 -13.07 8.23
CA LEU A 117 -4.10 -11.86 7.49
C LEU A 117 -5.61 -11.77 7.21
N ALA A 118 -6.31 -12.91 7.10
CA ALA A 118 -7.77 -13.00 7.01
C ALA A 118 -8.50 -12.40 8.25
N ARG A 119 -7.79 -12.20 9.36
CA ARG A 119 -8.28 -11.64 10.63
C ARG A 119 -8.05 -10.13 10.75
N LEU A 120 -7.38 -9.52 9.78
CA LEU A 120 -6.95 -8.12 9.83
C LEU A 120 -7.49 -7.26 8.68
N ALA A 121 -7.97 -7.88 7.59
CA ALA A 121 -8.52 -7.18 6.43
C ALA A 121 -9.62 -6.17 6.79
N ASP A 122 -10.40 -6.45 7.85
CA ASP A 122 -11.48 -5.58 8.31
C ASP A 122 -11.01 -4.37 9.14
N ASN A 123 -9.73 -4.29 9.54
CA ASN A 123 -9.22 -3.30 10.50
C ASN A 123 -8.03 -2.46 10.00
N PHE A 124 -7.52 -2.68 8.79
CA PHE A 124 -6.39 -1.90 8.23
C PHE A 124 -6.79 -0.49 7.74
N GLN A 125 -7.84 0.10 8.30
CA GLN A 125 -8.34 1.42 7.90
C GLN A 125 -8.01 2.55 8.89
N GLY A 126 -7.07 2.31 9.81
CA GLY A 126 -6.54 3.31 10.72
C GLY A 126 -5.02 3.44 10.62
N THR A 127 -4.50 4.66 10.65
CA THR A 127 -3.09 4.95 10.97
C THR A 127 -2.63 4.05 12.12
N SER A 128 -1.53 3.34 11.94
CA SER A 128 -0.94 2.50 12.99
C SER A 128 -0.90 3.27 14.30
N LYS A 129 -1.37 2.68 15.41
CA LYS A 129 -1.29 3.31 16.73
C LYS A 129 0.12 3.73 17.09
N GLU A 130 1.12 3.04 16.56
CA GLU A 130 2.51 3.45 16.66
C GLU A 130 2.76 4.80 15.97
N ALA A 131 2.28 4.99 14.74
CA ALA A 131 2.45 6.24 13.99
C ALA A 131 1.84 7.47 14.71
N GLU A 132 0.70 7.29 15.41
CA GLU A 132 0.10 8.34 16.25
C GLU A 132 1.06 8.81 17.36
N HIS A 133 1.90 7.91 17.90
CA HIS A 133 2.89 8.23 18.93
C HIS A 133 4.21 8.77 18.33
N LEU A 134 4.58 8.35 17.11
CA LEU A 134 5.76 8.85 16.41
C LEU A 134 5.58 10.31 15.97
N PHE A 135 4.38 10.68 15.51
CA PHE A 135 4.09 11.98 14.93
C PHE A 135 4.51 13.18 15.80
N PRO A 136 4.10 13.29 17.09
CA PRO A 136 4.51 14.41 17.93
C PRO A 136 6.03 14.46 18.13
N LEU A 137 6.70 13.31 18.28
CA LEU A 137 8.16 13.25 18.46
C LEU A 137 8.92 13.82 17.25
N ILE A 138 8.40 13.56 16.06
CA ILE A 138 9.00 14.04 14.80
C ILE A 138 8.71 15.54 14.62
N CYS A 139 7.49 15.97 14.91
CA CYS A 139 7.08 17.38 14.79
C CYS A 139 7.76 18.30 15.80
N ASP A 140 7.99 17.84 17.03
CA ASP A 140 8.62 18.63 18.10
C ASP A 140 10.16 18.65 18.00
N ALA A 141 10.73 17.87 17.08
CA ALA A 141 12.17 17.78 16.90
C ALA A 141 12.75 19.10 16.35
N LYS A 142 13.55 19.80 17.16
CA LYS A 142 14.24 21.04 16.74
C LYS A 142 15.16 20.87 15.54
N ARG A 143 15.76 19.68 15.40
CA ARG A 143 16.66 19.31 14.30
C ARG A 143 16.28 17.91 13.84
N PRO A 144 15.29 17.78 12.95
CA PRO A 144 14.80 16.47 12.54
C PRO A 144 15.89 15.73 11.78
N THR A 145 16.16 14.50 12.21
CA THR A 145 17.09 13.56 11.55
C THR A 145 16.36 12.43 10.84
N THR A 146 15.07 12.28 11.11
CA THR A 146 14.19 11.27 10.54
C THR A 146 12.96 11.91 9.92
N HIS A 147 12.43 11.28 8.87
CA HIS A 147 11.21 11.70 8.19
C HIS A 147 10.17 10.58 8.26
N LEU A 148 8.91 10.94 8.54
CA LEU A 148 7.75 10.09 8.38
C LEU A 148 7.24 10.23 6.94
N LEU A 149 7.24 9.13 6.19
CA LEU A 149 6.80 9.09 4.80
C LEU A 149 5.54 8.25 4.68
N THR A 150 4.60 8.68 3.81
CA THR A 150 3.48 7.83 3.42
C THR A 150 3.80 7.10 2.13
N TYR A 151 3.39 5.84 2.06
CA TYR A 151 3.55 5.03 0.87
C TYR A 151 2.27 4.22 0.61
N ALA A 152 1.93 4.07 -0.67
CA ALA A 152 0.83 3.25 -1.13
C ALA A 152 1.30 2.38 -2.30
N ALA A 153 1.19 1.06 -2.15
CA ALA A 153 1.55 0.13 -3.21
C ALA A 153 0.52 0.16 -4.33
N SER A 154 0.96 0.29 -5.59
CA SER A 154 0.11 0.10 -6.75
C SER A 154 -0.17 -1.38 -6.97
N VAL A 155 -1.32 -1.83 -6.47
CA VAL A 155 -1.82 -3.22 -6.61
C VAL A 155 -2.74 -3.40 -7.81
N THR A 156 -3.25 -2.32 -8.41
CA THR A 156 -4.01 -2.36 -9.67
C THR A 156 -3.36 -1.47 -10.73
N ARG A 157 -3.62 -1.78 -12.01
CA ARG A 157 -3.08 -1.03 -13.15
C ARG A 157 -3.56 0.43 -13.22
N LYS A 158 -4.75 0.73 -12.69
CA LYS A 158 -5.35 2.07 -12.72
C LYS A 158 -4.91 2.96 -11.55
N MET A 159 -4.22 2.40 -10.55
CA MET A 159 -3.73 3.19 -9.40
C MET A 159 -2.58 4.10 -9.80
N LEU A 160 -2.57 5.30 -9.22
CA LEU A 160 -1.43 6.20 -9.26
C LEU A 160 -0.20 5.52 -8.65
N HIS A 161 0.95 5.69 -9.29
CA HIS A 161 2.22 5.15 -8.80
C HIS A 161 2.81 6.09 -7.75
N PHE A 162 2.90 5.65 -6.49
CA PHE A 162 3.45 6.41 -5.36
C PHE A 162 4.89 5.99 -5.00
N ASN A 163 5.68 5.62 -6.01
CA ASN A 163 6.99 4.99 -5.79
C ASN A 163 8.09 5.97 -5.36
N LYS A 164 7.90 7.27 -5.60
CA LYS A 164 8.92 8.31 -5.36
C LYS A 164 9.04 8.75 -3.90
N LEU A 165 8.10 8.35 -3.04
CA LEU A 165 8.07 8.69 -1.61
C LEU A 165 8.06 10.21 -1.33
N ASP A 166 7.55 11.00 -2.27
CA ASP A 166 7.47 12.45 -2.25
C ASP A 166 6.05 12.99 -2.03
N TYR A 167 5.05 12.10 -1.91
CA TYR A 167 3.65 12.49 -1.77
C TYR A 167 3.34 13.21 -0.45
N PHE A 168 3.79 12.64 0.66
CA PHE A 168 3.64 13.26 1.98
C PHE A 168 4.80 12.81 2.88
N ALA A 169 5.48 13.83 3.43
CA ALA A 169 6.61 13.67 4.31
C ALA A 169 6.53 14.67 5.46
N VAL A 170 6.79 14.21 6.67
CA VAL A 170 6.87 15.07 7.86
C VAL A 170 8.17 14.77 8.61
N PRO A 171 9.07 15.75 8.80
CA PRO A 171 9.04 17.07 8.17
C PRO A 171 9.29 16.98 6.66
N ASN A 172 9.10 18.10 5.95
CA ASN A 172 9.35 18.17 4.52
C ASN A 172 10.74 17.65 4.16
N LEU A 173 10.81 16.87 3.09
CA LEU A 173 12.07 16.36 2.56
C LEU A 173 12.95 17.51 2.06
N PRO A 174 14.29 17.35 2.08
CA PRO A 174 15.20 18.32 1.48
C PRO A 174 14.87 18.56 0.00
N PRO A 175 15.09 19.78 -0.52
CA PRO A 175 14.84 20.08 -1.93
C PRO A 175 15.74 19.21 -2.82
N GLY A 176 15.14 18.55 -3.81
CA GLY A 176 15.84 17.64 -4.71
C GLY A 176 16.18 16.27 -4.11
N TRP A 177 15.61 15.92 -2.95
CA TRP A 177 15.71 14.56 -2.43
C TRP A 177 14.98 13.59 -3.37
N GLU A 178 15.67 12.53 -3.76
CA GLU A 178 15.10 11.40 -4.47
C GLU A 178 15.31 10.13 -3.64
N ALA A 179 14.27 9.29 -3.60
CA ALA A 179 14.34 8.02 -2.89
C ALA A 179 15.42 7.12 -3.51
N PRO A 180 16.34 6.56 -2.71
CA PRO A 180 17.29 5.58 -3.21
C PRO A 180 16.57 4.36 -3.79
N THR A 181 17.05 3.84 -4.92
CA THR A 181 16.37 2.73 -5.62
C THR A 181 16.22 1.47 -4.78
N TRP A 182 17.19 1.17 -3.91
CA TRP A 182 17.07 0.03 -2.99
C TRP A 182 15.85 0.16 -2.07
N LEU A 183 15.51 1.38 -1.65
CA LEU A 183 14.40 1.65 -0.73
C LEU A 183 13.06 1.44 -1.45
N THR A 184 12.92 1.96 -2.68
CA THR A 184 11.69 1.81 -3.46
C THR A 184 11.42 0.35 -3.84
N VAL A 185 12.48 -0.40 -4.12
CA VAL A 185 12.42 -1.83 -4.44
C VAL A 185 12.02 -2.65 -3.21
N GLU A 186 12.77 -2.54 -2.10
CA GLU A 186 12.46 -3.31 -0.87
C GLU A 186 11.08 -2.97 -0.32
N LEU A 187 10.72 -1.69 -0.27
CA LEU A 187 9.40 -1.24 0.20
C LEU A 187 8.28 -1.70 -0.75
N GLY A 188 8.53 -1.70 -2.06
CA GLY A 188 7.63 -2.24 -3.06
C GLY A 188 7.32 -3.71 -2.83
N PHE A 189 8.35 -4.53 -2.62
CA PHE A 189 8.18 -5.95 -2.30
C PHE A 189 7.46 -6.15 -0.96
N PHE A 190 7.88 -5.45 0.08
CA PHE A 190 7.26 -5.53 1.41
C PHE A 190 5.76 -5.22 1.37
N ALA A 191 5.36 -4.21 0.60
CA ALA A 191 3.97 -3.79 0.49
C ALA A 191 3.16 -4.55 -0.58
N GLY A 192 3.74 -5.56 -1.24
CA GLY A 192 3.06 -6.35 -2.27
C GLY A 192 2.74 -5.57 -3.54
N ARG A 193 3.60 -4.61 -3.92
CA ARG A 193 3.45 -3.83 -5.17
C ARG A 193 3.56 -4.75 -6.39
N LEU A 194 2.53 -4.74 -7.23
CA LEU A 194 2.48 -5.55 -8.45
C LEU A 194 2.90 -4.78 -9.70
N TYR A 195 2.69 -3.46 -9.70
CA TYR A 195 3.00 -2.60 -10.84
C TYR A 195 4.12 -1.63 -10.49
N PHE A 196 5.14 -1.54 -11.33
CA PHE A 196 6.30 -0.65 -11.18
C PHE A 196 6.70 -0.07 -12.54
N GLU A 197 7.43 1.03 -12.52
CA GLU A 197 7.90 1.67 -13.75
C GLU A 197 9.05 0.86 -14.39
N TYR A 198 9.17 0.93 -15.72
CA TYR A 198 10.18 0.15 -16.44
C TYR A 198 11.64 0.47 -16.02
N ASN A 199 11.90 1.70 -15.56
CA ASN A 199 13.19 2.11 -15.02
C ASN A 199 13.62 1.33 -13.75
N GLU A 200 12.68 0.80 -12.98
CA GLU A 200 12.93 -0.01 -11.78
C GLU A 200 13.26 -1.48 -12.12
N TYR A 201 12.94 -1.94 -13.35
CA TYR A 201 13.03 -3.35 -13.75
C TYR A 201 14.42 -3.97 -13.51
N ASN A 202 15.49 -3.30 -13.94
CA ASN A 202 16.84 -3.82 -13.77
C ASN A 202 17.23 -3.94 -12.29
N ASN A 203 16.81 -2.99 -11.46
CA ASN A 203 17.09 -3.00 -10.02
C ASN A 203 16.33 -4.11 -9.31
N ILE A 204 15.09 -4.36 -9.74
CA ILE A 204 14.27 -5.47 -9.25
C ILE A 204 14.89 -6.82 -9.63
N ASN A 205 15.33 -6.99 -10.89
CA ASN A 205 16.00 -8.22 -11.32
C ASN A 205 17.30 -8.47 -10.53
N GLN A 206 18.11 -7.43 -10.35
CA GLN A 206 19.33 -7.52 -9.56
C GLN A 206 19.03 -7.89 -8.10
N TYR A 207 17.97 -7.30 -7.52
CA TYR A 207 17.53 -7.62 -6.16
C TYR A 207 17.07 -9.07 -6.03
N LEU A 208 16.41 -9.62 -7.06
CA LEU A 208 15.98 -11.02 -7.11
C LEU A 208 17.09 -12.01 -7.49
N GLY A 209 18.31 -11.53 -7.80
CA GLY A 209 19.45 -12.37 -8.17
C GLY A 209 19.32 -13.04 -9.54
N SER A 210 18.58 -12.40 -10.47
CA SER A 210 18.39 -12.87 -11.86
C SER A 210 19.39 -12.24 -12.83
#